data_AF-A0AAT9I023-F1
#
_entry.id   AF-A0AAT9I023-F1
#
_cell.length_a   1.000
_cell.length_b   1.000
_cell.length_c   1.000
_cell.angle_alpha   90.00
_cell.angle_beta   90.00
_cell.angle_gamma   90.00
#
_symmetry.space_group_name_H-M   'P 1'
#
loop_
_entity.id
_entity.type
_entity.pdbx_description
1 polymer ?
#
loop_
_entity_poly.entity_id
_entity_poly.type
_entity_poly.pdbx_seq_one_letter_code
_entity_poly.pdbx_strand_id
1 'polypeptide(L)'
;MDLNALDLTRIALDGANAELRPVFDPVLRTFSVQLWKGGEPSGIHGLTDAFRYPDEPLESLDAFLAKQGVRAVTGDEAVVVYAGLVYAKGGPDWVLLQMEVAASQQS
;
A
#
# COMPACT_ATOMS: atom_id res chain seq x y z
N MET A 1 -10.17 2.40 -12.61
CA MET A 1 -10.33 2.30 -11.15
C MET A 1 -10.63 3.69 -10.58
N ASP A 2 -11.68 3.83 -9.78
CA ASP A 2 -11.96 5.10 -9.06
C ASP A 2 -11.32 5.03 -7.68
N LEU A 3 -10.22 5.78 -7.49
CA LEU A 3 -9.47 5.78 -6.24
C LEU A 3 -10.27 6.36 -5.06
N ASN A 4 -11.28 7.21 -5.32
CA ASN A 4 -12.09 7.83 -4.26
C ASN A 4 -13.13 6.87 -3.67
N ALA A 5 -13.41 5.77 -4.38
CA ALA A 5 -14.34 4.72 -3.93
C ALA A 5 -13.64 3.62 -3.11
N LEU A 6 -12.31 3.66 -2.99
CA LEU A 6 -11.51 2.65 -2.29
C LEU A 6 -11.14 3.10 -0.87
N ASP A 7 -11.11 2.15 0.07
CA ASP A 7 -10.46 2.36 1.36
C ASP A 7 -8.95 2.16 1.21
N LEU A 8 -8.23 3.27 0.98
CA LEU A 8 -6.79 3.28 0.82
C LEU A 8 -6.02 3.12 2.14
N THR A 9 -6.73 3.13 3.28
CA THR A 9 -6.14 2.95 4.61
C THR A 9 -6.16 1.49 5.05
N ARG A 10 -7.06 0.68 4.48
CA ARG A 10 -7.25 -0.75 4.77
C ARG A 10 -7.56 -1.51 3.50
N ILE A 11 -6.55 -2.16 2.97
CA ILE A 11 -6.62 -2.87 1.70
C ILE A 11 -6.82 -4.34 2.01
N ALA A 12 -8.06 -4.81 1.87
CA ALA A 12 -8.38 -6.22 2.05
C ALA A 12 -7.63 -7.08 1.01
N LEU A 13 -7.10 -8.22 1.44
CA LEU A 13 -6.53 -9.21 0.54
C LEU A 13 -7.58 -10.29 0.26
N ASP A 14 -8.05 -10.37 -0.99
CA ASP A 14 -9.13 -11.29 -1.38
C ASP A 14 -8.79 -12.75 -1.03
N GLY A 15 -9.76 -13.46 -0.45
CA GLY A 15 -9.59 -14.85 -0.05
C GLY A 15 -8.66 -15.07 1.16
N ALA A 16 -8.24 -13.99 1.83
CA ALA A 16 -7.52 -14.05 3.11
C ALA A 16 -8.29 -13.26 4.19
N ASN A 17 -8.27 -13.74 5.43
CA ASN A 17 -8.69 -12.93 6.58
C ASN A 17 -7.56 -11.97 6.98
N ALA A 18 -7.09 -11.17 6.02
CA ALA A 18 -5.93 -10.30 6.14
C ALA A 18 -6.14 -9.00 5.36
N GLU A 19 -5.54 -7.93 5.85
CA GLU A 19 -5.53 -6.62 5.20
C GLU A 19 -4.14 -5.97 5.30
N LEU A 20 -3.83 -5.12 4.34
CA LEU A 20 -2.63 -4.29 4.32
C LEU A 20 -2.99 -2.85 4.67
N ARG A 21 -2.18 -2.23 5.52
CA ARG A 21 -2.31 -0.81 5.86
C ARG A 21 -1.03 -0.09 5.43
N PRO A 22 -1.10 0.73 4.37
CA PRO A 22 -0.01 1.59 3.94
C PRO A 22 0.30 2.66 5.01
N VAL A 23 1.57 2.93 5.27
CA VAL A 23 2.00 3.89 6.29
C VAL A 23 3.17 4.71 5.78
N PHE A 24 3.15 6.00 6.11
CA PHE A 24 4.27 6.91 5.93
C PHE A 24 4.66 7.51 7.29
N ASP A 25 5.94 7.40 7.65
CA ASP A 25 6.50 8.10 8.81
C ASP A 25 7.08 9.45 8.35
N PRO A 26 6.50 10.60 8.79
CA PRO A 26 6.96 11.92 8.35
C PRO A 26 8.28 12.36 8.99
N VAL A 27 8.65 11.79 10.15
CA VAL A 27 9.90 12.11 10.85
C VAL A 27 11.07 11.42 10.16
N LEU A 28 10.91 10.13 9.89
CA LEU A 28 11.91 9.32 9.21
C LEU A 28 11.87 9.51 7.69
N ARG A 29 10.75 10.01 7.15
CA ARG A 29 10.43 10.11 5.72
C ARG A 29 10.58 8.76 5.03
N THR A 30 9.91 7.75 5.59
CA THR A 30 9.95 6.37 5.10
C THR A 30 8.56 5.77 4.96
N PHE A 31 8.43 4.89 3.98
CA PHE A 31 7.24 4.12 3.71
C PHE A 31 7.31 2.75 4.38
N SER A 32 6.15 2.22 4.79
CA SER A 32 6.02 0.86 5.29
C SER A 32 4.61 0.33 5.00
N VAL A 33 4.47 -1.00 5.05
CA VAL A 33 3.17 -1.67 4.95
C VAL A 33 2.98 -2.53 6.18
N GLN A 34 1.88 -2.30 6.91
CA GLN A 34 1.50 -3.16 8.03
C GLN A 34 0.58 -4.27 7.53
N LEU A 35 0.86 -5.50 7.96
CA LEU A 35 -0.05 -6.64 7.77
C LEU A 35 -0.91 -6.81 9.02
N TRP A 36 -2.21 -6.89 8.81
CA TRP A 36 -3.19 -7.17 9.86
C TRP A 36 -3.95 -8.45 9.51
N LYS A 37 -4.24 -9.29 10.51
CA LYS A 37 -5.01 -10.55 10.35
C LYS A 37 -6.07 -10.64 11.42
N GLY A 38 -7.34 -10.85 11.01
CA GLY A 38 -8.45 -10.94 11.96
C GLY A 38 -8.58 -9.73 12.90
N GLY A 39 -8.15 -8.54 12.46
CA GLY A 39 -8.18 -7.31 13.26
C GLY A 39 -6.95 -7.06 14.14
N GLU A 40 -5.94 -7.93 14.13
CA GLU A 40 -4.72 -7.79 14.93
C GLU A 40 -3.48 -7.52 14.05
N PRO A 41 -2.52 -6.69 14.51
CA PRO A 41 -1.27 -6.46 13.79
C PRO A 41 -0.42 -7.74 13.77
N SER A 42 0.02 -8.16 12.60
CA SER A 42 0.74 -9.41 12.37
C SER A 42 2.14 -9.22 11.78
N GLY A 43 2.50 -8.03 11.32
CA GLY A 43 3.84 -7.72 10.85
C GLY A 43 3.96 -6.34 10.22
N ILE A 44 5.19 -5.86 10.07
CA ILE A 44 5.51 -4.59 9.40
C ILE A 44 6.60 -4.84 8.37
N HIS A 45 6.31 -4.50 7.12
CA HIS A 45 7.28 -4.45 6.03
C HIS A 45 7.85 -3.03 5.93
N GLY A 46 9.18 -2.89 5.96
CA GLY A 46 9.82 -1.58 6.04
C GLY A 46 10.12 -1.09 7.47
N LEU A 47 10.12 -1.98 8.47
CA LEU A 47 10.47 -1.62 9.85
C LEU A 47 11.95 -1.26 10.01
N THR A 48 12.84 -2.01 9.34
CA THR A 48 14.29 -1.77 9.32
C THR A 48 14.77 -1.21 7.99
N ASP A 49 13.90 -1.19 6.98
CA ASP A 49 14.24 -0.76 5.63
C ASP A 49 13.95 0.74 5.49
N ALA A 50 14.83 1.45 4.79
CA ALA A 50 14.71 2.89 4.62
C ALA A 50 13.94 3.25 3.34
N PHE A 51 12.75 2.68 3.12
CA PHE A 51 12.00 2.90 1.88
C PHE A 51 11.62 4.37 1.71
N ARG A 52 12.20 5.06 0.73
CA ARG A 52 12.03 6.50 0.45
C ARG A 52 10.98 6.79 -0.60
N TYR A 53 10.63 5.78 -1.41
CA TYR A 53 9.66 5.92 -2.49
C TYR A 53 8.53 4.89 -2.33
N PRO A 54 7.30 5.21 -2.78
CA PRO A 54 6.12 4.37 -2.55
C PRO A 54 6.12 3.06 -3.35
N ASP A 55 6.97 2.94 -4.37
CA ASP A 55 7.17 1.71 -5.16
C ASP A 55 8.14 0.72 -4.49
N GLU A 56 9.12 1.20 -3.73
CA GLU A 56 10.14 0.34 -3.10
C GLU A 56 9.56 -0.77 -2.19
N PRO A 57 8.54 -0.51 -1.32
CA PRO A 57 7.94 -1.58 -0.53
C PRO A 57 7.28 -2.67 -1.39
N LEU A 58 6.82 -2.35 -2.61
CA LEU A 58 6.12 -3.31 -3.47
C LEU A 58 7.07 -4.36 -4.05
N GLU A 59 8.34 -4.00 -4.28
CA GLU A 59 9.35 -4.89 -4.86
C GLU A 59 9.59 -6.16 -4.03
N SER A 60 9.40 -6.07 -2.71
CA SER A 60 9.63 -7.18 -1.79
C SER A 60 8.44 -7.53 -0.89
N LEU A 61 7.27 -6.93 -1.18
CA LEU A 61 6.04 -7.17 -0.43
C LEU A 61 5.62 -8.64 -0.47
N ASP A 62 5.68 -9.28 -1.64
CA ASP A 62 5.30 -10.69 -1.78
C ASP A 62 6.19 -11.62 -0.95
N ALA A 63 7.49 -11.33 -0.87
CA ALA A 63 8.41 -12.09 -0.04
C ALA A 63 8.12 -11.89 1.46
N PHE A 64 7.71 -10.69 1.86
CA PHE A 64 7.23 -10.43 3.22
C PHE A 64 5.93 -11.20 3.52
N LEU A 65 4.95 -11.18 2.61
CA LEU A 65 3.67 -11.88 2.78
C LEU A 65 3.85 -13.40 2.84
N ALA A 66 4.70 -13.95 1.97
CA ALA A 66 5.02 -15.38 1.97
C ALA A 66 5.62 -15.84 3.31
N LYS A 67 6.52 -15.05 3.91
CA LYS A 67 7.07 -15.32 5.26
C LYS A 67 5.99 -15.31 6.35
N GLN A 68 4.90 -14.59 6.13
CA GLN A 68 3.74 -14.52 7.02
C GLN A 68 2.68 -15.57 6.67
N GLY A 69 2.91 -16.46 5.72
CA GLY A 69 1.90 -17.44 5.27
C GLY A 69 0.69 -16.80 4.59
N VAL A 70 0.86 -15.61 4.02
CA VAL A 70 -0.15 -14.91 3.21
C VAL A 70 0.27 -15.02 1.74
N ARG A 71 -0.71 -15.13 0.84
CA ARG A 71 -0.44 -15.16 -0.60
C ARG A 71 0.18 -13.84 -1.08
N ALA A 72 0.86 -13.89 -2.23
CA ALA A 72 1.27 -12.71 -2.96
C ALA A 72 0.07 -11.81 -3.30
N VAL A 73 0.31 -10.51 -3.44
CA VAL A 73 -0.71 -9.57 -3.92
C VAL A 73 -0.99 -9.79 -5.40
N THR A 74 -2.22 -9.53 -5.84
CA THR A 74 -2.53 -9.44 -7.26
C THR A 74 -2.01 -8.12 -7.83
N GLY A 75 -1.97 -8.00 -9.17
CA GLY A 75 -1.60 -6.74 -9.82
C GLY A 75 -2.51 -5.57 -9.41
N ASP A 76 -3.82 -5.82 -9.32
CA ASP A 76 -4.79 -4.81 -8.89
C ASP A 76 -4.57 -4.42 -7.42
N GLU A 77 -4.34 -5.39 -6.54
CA GLU A 77 -4.03 -5.12 -5.13
C GLU A 77 -2.72 -4.32 -4.98
N ALA A 78 -1.69 -4.63 -5.78
CA ALA A 78 -0.44 -3.88 -5.77
C ALA A 78 -0.64 -2.41 -6.19
N VAL A 79 -1.50 -2.15 -7.19
CA VAL A 79 -1.89 -0.78 -7.58
C VAL A 79 -2.59 -0.05 -6.44
N VAL A 80 -3.48 -0.74 -5.71
CA VAL A 80 -4.17 -0.14 -4.56
C VAL A 80 -3.20 0.12 -3.41
N VAL A 81 -2.24 -0.78 -3.14
CA VAL A 81 -1.19 -0.58 -2.13
C VAL A 81 -0.32 0.62 -2.49
N TYR A 82 0.09 0.75 -3.75
CA TYR A 82 0.82 1.93 -4.23
C TYR A 82 0.03 3.22 -3.97
N ALA A 83 -1.23 3.26 -4.40
CA ALA A 83 -2.10 4.43 -4.21
C ALA A 83 -2.26 4.76 -2.72
N GLY A 84 -2.39 3.75 -1.86
CA GLY A 84 -2.50 3.92 -0.43
C GLY A 84 -1.20 4.42 0.23
N LEU A 85 -0.03 4.03 -0.27
CA LEU A 85 1.26 4.59 0.20
C LEU A 85 1.37 6.08 -0.17
N VAL A 86 1.03 6.45 -1.40
CA VAL A 86 0.99 7.86 -1.83
C VAL A 86 -0.02 8.64 -0.99
N TYR A 87 -1.20 8.08 -0.75
CA TYR A 87 -2.23 8.68 0.11
C TYR A 87 -1.74 8.86 1.56
N ALA A 88 -1.06 7.87 2.14
CA ALA A 88 -0.54 7.92 3.50
C ALA A 88 0.54 8.99 3.68
N LYS A 89 1.38 9.24 2.66
CA LYS A 89 2.30 10.39 2.64
C LYS A 89 1.54 11.72 2.55
N GLY A 90 0.45 11.73 1.79
CA GLY A 90 -0.38 12.90 1.56
C GLY A 90 0.36 14.01 0.79
N GLY A 91 -0.13 15.24 0.93
CA GLY A 91 0.45 16.41 0.27
C GLY A 91 0.22 16.43 -1.25
N PRO A 92 1.07 17.15 -2.01
CA PRO A 92 0.88 17.34 -3.45
C PRO A 92 0.88 16.05 -4.27
N ASP A 93 1.63 15.03 -3.84
CA ASP A 93 1.79 13.75 -4.55
C ASP A 93 0.44 13.04 -4.73
N TRP A 94 -0.44 13.12 -3.72
CA TRP A 94 -1.78 12.56 -3.83
C TRP A 94 -2.62 13.27 -4.88
N VAL A 95 -2.55 14.61 -4.92
CA VAL A 95 -3.29 15.41 -5.91
C VAL A 95 -2.80 15.10 -7.32
N LEU A 96 -1.49 14.98 -7.50
CA LEU A 96 -0.88 14.63 -8.79
C LEU A 96 -1.32 13.23 -9.26
N LEU A 97 -1.32 12.24 -8.35
CA LEU A 97 -1.81 10.90 -8.68
C LEU A 97 -3.28 10.91 -9.11
N GLN A 98 -4.15 11.65 -8.41
CA GLN A 98 -5.55 11.79 -8.80
C GLN A 98 -5.70 12.41 -10.20
N MET A 99 -4.89 13.41 -10.53
CA MET A 99 -4.90 14.04 -11.86
C MET A 99 -4.47 13.08 -12.97
N GLU A 100 -3.41 12.30 -12.75
CA GLU A 100 -2.93 11.31 -13.74
C GLU A 100 -3.95 10.19 -13.98
N VAL A 101 -4.59 9.69 -12.92
CA VAL A 101 -5.63 8.67 -13.04
C VAL A 101 -6.84 9.22 -13.81
N ALA A 102 -7.26 10.45 -13.52
CA ALA A 102 -8.38 11.08 -14.23
C ALA A 102 -8.05 11.31 -15.72
N ALA A 103 -6.82 11.72 -16.04
CA ALA A 103 -6.37 11.90 -17.42
C ALA A 103 -6.36 10.57 -18.20
N SER A 104 -5.91 9.49 -17.57
CA SER A 104 -5.85 8.15 -18.19
C SER A 104 -7.21 7.51 -18.45
N GLN A 105 -8.27 7.99 -17.80
CA GLN A 105 -9.65 7.52 -18.02
C GLN A 105 -10.34 8.22 -19.19
N GLN A 106 -9.77 9.32 -19.71
CA GLN A 106 -10.33 10.11 -20.80
C GLN A 106 -9.72 9.76 -22.16
N SER A 107 -8.67 8.93 -22.18
CA SER A 107 -7.99 8.39 -23.38
C SER A 107 -8.49 7.00 -23.74
#